data_AF-A0A4Y2H6M4-F1
#
_entry.id   AF-A0A4Y2H6M4-F1
#
_cell.length_a   1.000
_cell.length_b   1.000
_cell.length_c   1.000
_cell.angle_alpha   90.00
_cell.angle_beta   90.00
_cell.angle_gamma   90.00
#
_symmetry.space_group_name_H-M   'P 1'
#
loop_
_entity.id
_entity.type
_entity.pdbx_description
1 polymer ?
#
loop_
_entity_poly.entity_id
_entity_poly.type
_entity_poly.pdbx_seq_one_letter_code
_entity_poly.pdbx_strand_id
1 'polypeptide(L)' 'GVCGDAWDAPTPRPNEAGGIYGKGIIVRNYKPGQVSNLYLPRHLPTFII' A
#
# COMPACT_ATOMS: atom_id res chain seq x y z
N GLY A 1 8.56 0.68 7.92
CA GLY A 1 8.32 1.58 6.80
C GLY A 1 6.83 1.75 6.62
N VAL A 2 6.40 2.90 6.10
CA VAL A 2 4.97 3.26 5.98
C VAL A 2 4.21 2.28 5.08
N CYS A 3 4.88 1.78 4.03
CA CYS A 3 4.31 0.82 3.09
C CYS A 3 4.58 -0.65 3.47
N GLY A 4 4.93 -0.94 4.73
CA GLY A 4 5.17 -2.30 5.23
C GLY A 4 6.62 -2.80 5.13
N ASP A 5 7.54 -2.04 4.52
CA ASP A 5 8.97 -2.37 4.50
C ASP A 5 9.60 -2.29 5.91
N ALA A 6 10.73 -2.96 6.13
CA ALA A 6 11.48 -2.83 7.38
C ALA A 6 12.00 -1.38 7.58
N TRP A 7 12.04 -0.88 8.82
CA TRP A 7 12.40 0.53 9.09
C TRP A 7 13.89 0.84 8.89
N ASP A 8 14.73 -0.16 9.07
CA ASP A 8 16.19 -0.14 8.87
C ASP A 8 16.62 -0.20 7.39
N ALA A 9 15.70 -0.51 6.48
CA ALA A 9 15.97 -0.49 5.05
C ALA A 9 16.28 0.95 4.56
N PRO A 10 17.21 1.10 3.58
CA PRO A 10 17.57 2.40 3.02
C PRO A 10 16.39 3.05 2.27
N THR A 11 16.33 4.38 2.29
CA THR A 11 15.30 5.17 1.60
C THR A 11 15.78 5.63 0.21
N PRO A 12 14.91 5.65 -0.83
CA PRO A 12 13.52 5.19 -0.81
C PRO A 12 13.43 3.67 -0.69
N ARG A 13 12.59 3.18 0.24
CA ARG A 13 12.45 1.74 0.45
C ARG A 13 11.77 1.09 -0.77
N PRO A 14 11.97 -0.22 -1.01
CA PRO A 14 11.49 -0.89 -2.21
C PRO A 14 10.00 -0.64 -2.53
N ASN A 15 9.12 -0.62 -1.53
CA ASN A 15 7.68 -0.44 -1.69
C ASN A 15 7.21 1.02 -1.51
N GLU A 16 8.11 1.93 -1.14
CA GLU A 16 7.81 3.37 -1.05
C GLU A 16 7.91 4.04 -2.44
N ALA A 17 7.40 5.27 -2.56
CA ALA A 17 7.47 6.04 -3.81
C ALA A 17 8.94 6.28 -4.22
N GLY A 18 9.28 5.96 -5.47
CA GLY A 18 10.66 5.99 -5.96
C GLY A 18 11.47 4.73 -5.66
N GLY A 19 10.93 3.80 -4.88
CA GLY A 19 11.45 2.43 -4.76
C GLY A 19 11.20 1.60 -6.01
N ILE A 20 11.82 0.42 -6.07
CA ILE A 20 11.74 -0.48 -7.24
C ILE A 20 10.30 -0.93 -7.58
N TYR A 21 9.41 -0.95 -6.59
CA TYR A 21 8.00 -1.32 -6.77
C TYR A 21 7.07 -0.09 -6.83
N GLY A 22 7.46 1.04 -6.23
CA GLY A 22 6.73 2.31 -6.22
C GLY A 22 6.83 3.12 -7.52
N LYS A 23 6.44 2.52 -8.65
CA LYS A 23 6.64 3.05 -10.01
C LYS A 23 5.68 4.19 -10.44
N GLY A 24 4.79 4.65 -9.55
CA GLY A 24 3.81 5.69 -9.87
C GLY A 24 2.69 5.24 -10.83
N ILE A 25 2.47 3.94 -10.97
CA ILE A 25 1.43 3.38 -11.84
C ILE A 25 0.09 3.41 -11.10
N ILE A 26 -0.91 4.08 -11.67
CA ILE A 26 -2.27 4.10 -11.12
C ILE A 26 -2.96 2.77 -11.44
N VAL A 27 -3.23 1.97 -10.41
CA VAL A 27 -3.84 0.64 -10.59
C VAL A 27 -5.37 0.66 -10.61
N ARG A 28 -6.01 1.65 -9.97
CA ARG A 28 -7.47 1.82 -9.92
C ARG A 28 -7.84 3.28 -9.72
N ASN A 29 -8.99 3.69 -10.24
CA ASN A 29 -9.58 5.00 -10.03
C ASN A 29 -10.90 4.85 -9.26
N TYR A 30 -11.16 5.76 -8.33
CA TYR A 30 -12.37 5.78 -7.52
C TYR A 30 -13.01 7.16 -7.55
N LYS A 31 -14.34 7.22 -7.44
CA LYS A 31 -15.07 8.48 -7.27
C LYS A 31 -15.14 8.85 -5.78
N PRO A 32 -15.25 10.15 -5.44
CA PRO A 32 -15.51 10.58 -4.06
C PRO A 32 -16.76 9.87 -3.50
N GLY A 33 -16.66 9.33 -2.28
CA GLY A 33 -17.74 8.60 -1.62
C GLY A 33 -18.03 7.19 -2.17
N GLN A 34 -17.25 6.70 -3.14
CA GLN A 34 -17.45 5.36 -3.70
C GLN A 34 -17.12 4.26 -2.67
N VAL A 35 -18.13 3.45 -2.32
CA VAL A 35 -17.92 2.23 -1.54
C VAL A 35 -17.24 1.17 -2.41
N SER A 36 -16.10 0.64 -1.95
CA SER A 36 -15.28 -0.31 -2.70
C SER A 36 -14.96 -1.55 -1.87
N ASN A 37 -15.07 -2.72 -2.52
CA ASN A 37 -14.75 -3.99 -1.89
C ASN A 37 -13.25 -4.25 -1.92
N LEU A 38 -12.71 -4.65 -0.77
CA LEU A 38 -11.31 -4.99 -0.57
C LEU A 38 -11.24 -6.43 -0.06
N TYR A 39 -10.38 -7.23 -0.67
CA TYR A 39 -10.18 -8.62 -0.27
C TYR A 39 -8.88 -8.72 0.51
N LEU A 40 -8.97 -9.10 1.78
CA LEU A 40 -7.82 -9.32 2.66
C LEU A 40 -7.82 -10.77 3.16
N PRO A 41 -6.66 -11.44 3.19
CA PRO A 41 -6.56 -12.77 3.78
C PRO A 41 -6.83 -12.71 5.29
N ARG A 42 -7.50 -13.75 5.79
CA ARG A 42 -8.07 -13.82 7.15
C ARG A 42 -7.00 -14.11 8.21
N HIS A 43 -6.04 -13.21 8.38
CA HIS A 43 -4.92 -13.40 9.30
C HIS A 43 -4.71 -12.27 10.34
N LEU A 44 -5.43 -11.15 10.25
CA LEU A 44 -5.32 -10.08 11.25
C LEU A 44 -6.69 -9.72 11.83
N PRO A 45 -6.77 -9.40 13.14
CA PRO A 45 -8.03 -9.21 13.85
C PRO A 45 -8.75 -7.91 13.46
N THR A 46 -8.04 -6.88 13.02
CA THR A 46 -8.60 -5.60 12.57
C THR A 46 -7.65 -4.93 11.58
N PHE A 47 -8.18 -4.42 10.47
CA PHE A 47 -7.42 -3.71 9.44
C PHE A 47 -7.97 -2.30 9.26
N ILE A 48 -7.08 -1.33 9.10
CA ILE A 48 -7.38 0.05 8.73
C ILE A 48 -6.58 0.36 7.46
N ILE A 49 -7.22 1.03 6.50
CA ILE A 49 -6.64 1.48 5.23
C ILE A 49 -6.65 3.00 5.22
#